data_AF-A0A4V1EGH5-F1
#
_entry.id   AF-A0A4V1EGH5-F1
#
_cell.length_a   1.000
_cell.length_b   1.000
_cell.length_c   1.000
_cell.angle_alpha   90.00
_cell.angle_beta   90.00
_cell.angle_gamma   90.00
#
_symmetry.space_group_name_H-M   'P 1'
#
loop_
_entity.id
_entity.type
_entity.pdbx_description
1 polymer ?
#
loop_
_entity_poly.entity_id
_entity_poly.type
_entity_poly.pdbx_seq_one_letter_code
_entity_poly.pdbx_strand_id
1 'polypeptide(L)' 'MGKKLVAPIIITIFSLCFMLFYYGLIFAFIPLSFWIKALIGILPLSLGGVSIFVLVERIKEIRSGEEDDLSKY' A
#
# COMPACT_ATOMS: atom_id res chain seq x y z
N MET A 1 19.06 -10.17 -7.14
CA MET A 1 17.58 -10.03 -7.16
C MET A 1 16.97 -9.85 -5.78
N GLY A 2 17.11 -10.77 -4.82
CA GLY A 2 16.40 -10.71 -3.52
C GLY A 2 16.53 -9.38 -2.76
N LYS A 3 17.75 -8.82 -2.67
CA LYS A 3 18.00 -7.55 -1.97
C LYS A 3 17.24 -6.34 -2.55
N LYS A 4 16.96 -6.31 -3.87
CA LYS A 4 16.26 -5.20 -4.53
C LYS A 4 14.76 -5.16 -4.18
N LEU A 5 14.18 -6.30 -3.80
CA LEU A 5 12.76 -6.40 -3.43
C LEU A 5 12.49 -6.13 -1.94
N VAL A 6 13.53 -6.22 -1.10
CA VAL A 6 13.38 -6.04 0.36
C VAL A 6 12.84 -4.65 0.68
N ALA A 7 13.42 -3.60 0.09
CA ALA A 7 13.01 -2.22 0.33
C ALA A 7 11.52 -1.95 -0.05
N PRO A 8 11.08 -2.21 -1.30
CA PRO A 8 9.69 -1.95 -1.67
C PRO A 8 8.70 -2.79 -0.86
N ILE A 9 9.01 -4.07 -0.57
CA ILE A 9 8.12 -4.93 0.23
C ILE A 9 7.97 -4.38 1.66
N ILE A 10 9.07 -4.04 2.33
CA ILE A 10 9.03 -3.52 3.70
C ILE A 10 8.24 -2.20 3.75
N ILE A 11 8.48 -1.30 2.80
CA ILE A 11 7.79 -0.01 2.75
C ILE A 11 6.28 -0.22 2.52
N THR A 12 5.88 -1.10 1.60
CA THR A 12 4.46 -1.38 1.36
C THR A 12 3.80 -1.99 2.60
N ILE A 13 4.44 -2.98 3.25
CA ILE A 13 3.89 -3.60 4.47
C ILE A 13 3.76 -2.56 5.59
N PHE A 14 4.81 -1.77 5.83
CA PHE A 14 4.79 -0.74 6.87
C PHE A 14 3.70 0.31 6.60
N SER A 15 3.58 0.77 5.35
CA SER A 15 2.54 1.72 4.93
C SER A 15 1.14 1.16 5.16
N LEU A 16 0.89 -0.09 4.75
CA LEU A 16 -0.40 -0.75 4.96
C LEU A 16 -0.72 -0.91 6.45
N CYS A 17 0.24 -1.36 7.25
CA CYS A 17 0.08 -1.48 8.70
C CYS A 17 -0.22 -0.12 9.34
N PHE A 18 0.52 0.92 8.98
CA PHE A 18 0.31 2.27 9.51
C PHE A 18 -1.07 2.82 9.13
N MET A 19 -1.49 2.64 7.88
CA MET A 19 -2.79 3.07 7.38
C MET A 19 -3.94 2.33 8.09
N LEU A 20 -3.85 1.01 8.24
CA LEU A 20 -4.86 0.21 8.95
C LEU A 20 -4.91 0.56 10.44
N PHE A 21 -3.75 0.78 11.06
CA PHE A 21 -3.67 1.21 12.45
C PHE A 21 -4.35 2.57 12.65
N TYR A 22 -4.02 3.56 11.83
CA TYR A 22 -4.61 4.89 11.92
C TYR A 22 -6.12 4.89 11.65
N TYR A 23 -6.57 4.13 10.65
CA TYR A 23 -7.99 3.94 10.39
C TYR A 23 -8.70 3.23 11.57
N GLY A 24 -8.04 2.24 12.19
CA GLY A 24 -8.52 1.59 13.40
C GLY A 24 -8.69 2.55 14.59
N LEU A 25 -7.76 3.49 14.77
CA LEU A 25 -7.89 4.54 15.79
C LEU A 25 -9.09 5.45 15.51
N ILE A 26 -9.26 5.91 14.26
CA ILE A 26 -10.43 6.71 13.87
C ILE A 26 -11.72 5.94 14.15
N PHE A 27 -11.74 4.65 13.80
CA PHE A 27 -12.91 3.80 14.00
C PHE A 27 -13.25 3.63 15.49
N ALA A 28 -12.25 3.51 16.36
CA ALA A 28 -12.43 3.32 17.80
C ALA A 28 -12.81 4.61 18.54
N PHE A 29 -12.15 5.74 18.24
CA PHE A 29 -12.25 6.95 19.06
C PHE A 29 -13.26 7.97 18.55
N ILE A 30 -13.60 7.97 17.26
CA ILE A 30 -14.53 8.96 16.72
C ILE A 30 -15.98 8.45 16.81
N PRO A 31 -16.91 9.19 17.44
CA PRO A 31 -18.30 8.78 17.58
C PRO A 31 -19.13 9.09 16.32
N LEU A 32 -18.71 8.53 15.17
CA LEU A 32 -19.46 8.57 13.92
C LEU A 32 -20.35 7.33 13.75
N SER A 33 -21.43 7.46 12.99
CA SER A 33 -22.24 6.31 12.56
C SER A 33 -21.38 5.29 11.81
N PHE A 34 -21.69 4.00 12.01
CA PHE A 34 -20.99 2.89 11.37
C PHE A 34 -20.90 3.03 9.85
N TRP A 35 -22.00 3.44 9.21
CA TRP A 35 -22.06 3.60 7.75
C TRP A 35 -21.11 4.67 7.23
N ILE A 36 -20.98 5.79 7.97
CA ILE A 36 -20.06 6.88 7.61
C ILE A 36 -18.62 6.41 7.74
N LYS A 37 -18.30 5.69 8.83
CA LYS A 37 -16.97 5.09 9.02
C LYS A 37 -16.62 4.13 7.90
N ALA A 38 -17.54 3.23 7.56
CA ALA A 38 -17.36 2.27 6.47
C ALA A 38 -17.10 2.98 5.13
N LEU A 39 -17.86 4.03 4.81
CA LEU A 39 -17.66 4.82 3.59
C LEU A 39 -16.27 5.47 3.56
N ILE A 40 -15.85 6.06 4.69
CA ILE A 40 -14.50 6.64 4.82
C ILE A 40 -13.43 5.56 4.66
N GLY A 41 -13.66 4.36 5.18
CA GLY A 41 -12.74 3.22 5.09
C GLY A 41 -12.53 2.65 3.70
N ILE A 42 -13.47 2.86 2.77
CA ILE A 42 -13.31 2.42 1.37
C ILE A 42 -12.11 3.11 0.71
N LEU A 43 -11.86 4.38 1.04
CA LEU A 43 -10.76 5.16 0.47
C LEU A 43 -9.36 4.62 0.84
N PRO A 44 -8.98 4.46 2.12
CA PRO A 44 -7.70 3.84 2.46
C PRO A 44 -7.63 2.39 1.98
N LEU A 45 -8.74 1.64 2.00
CA LEU A 45 -8.73 0.26 1.51
C LEU A 45 -8.39 0.19 0.01
N SER A 46 -8.96 1.07 -0.81
CA SER A 46 -8.66 1.13 -2.24
C SER A 46 -7.22 1.57 -2.50
N LEU A 47 -6.71 2.56 -1.76
CA LEU A 47 -5.30 2.97 -1.81
C LEU A 47 -4.34 1.85 -1.39
N GLY A 48 -4.71 1.06 -0.39
CA GLY A 48 -3.96 -0.13 -0.01
C GLY A 48 -3.92 -1.18 -1.12
N GLY A 49 -5.06 -1.41 -1.77
CA GLY A 49 -5.15 -2.28 -2.95
C GLY A 49 -4.25 -1.82 -4.10
N VAL A 50 -4.27 -0.52 -4.44
CA VAL A 50 -3.40 0.06 -5.46
C VAL A 50 -1.92 -0.09 -5.07
N SER A 51 -1.58 0.13 -3.79
CA SER A 51 -0.20 -0.02 -3.31
C SER A 51 0.32 -1.46 -3.47
N ILE A 52 -0.55 -2.46 -3.25
CA ILE A 52 -0.21 -3.87 -3.49
C ILE A 52 -0.07 -4.15 -4.99
N PHE A 53 -0.96 -3.61 -5.82
CA PHE A 53 -0.90 -3.76 -7.27
C PHE A 53 0.43 -3.23 -7.83
N VAL A 54 0.84 -2.03 -7.46
CA VAL A 54 2.13 -1.42 -7.86
C VAL A 54 3.31 -2.26 -7.36
N LEU A 55 3.26 -2.79 -6.14
CA LEU A 55 4.30 -3.69 -5.64
C LEU A 55 4.42 -4.96 -6.50
N VAL A 56 3.29 -5.53 -6.92
CA VAL A 56 3.25 -6.71 -7.80
C VAL A 56 3.86 -6.40 -9.17
N GLU A 57 3.52 -5.25 -9.77
CA GLU A 57 4.15 -4.81 -11.02
C GLU A 57 5.66 -4.65 -10.84
N ARG A 58 6.11 -4.00 -9.77
CA ARG A 58 7.54 -3.79 -9.54
C ARG A 58 8.31 -5.08 -9.27
N ILE A 59 7.67 -6.06 -8.62
CA ILE A 59 8.21 -7.43 -8.50
C ILE A 59 8.35 -8.09 -9.88
N LYS A 60 7.37 -7.92 -10.77
CA LYS A 60 7.42 -8.49 -12.12
C LYS A 60 8.53 -7.85 -12.96
N GLU A 61 8.66 -6.53 -12.94
CA GLU A 61 9.71 -5.80 -13.67
C GLU A 61 11.13 -6.20 -13.23
N ILE A 62 11.37 -6.25 -11.92
CA ILE A 62 12.67 -6.69 -11.38
C ILE A 62 12.96 -8.17 -11.74
N ARG A 63 11.92 -8.98 -11.96
CA ARG A 63 12.05 -10.38 -12.39
C ARG A 63 12.18 -10.55 -13.90
N SER A 64 11.56 -9.71 -14.71
CA SER A 64 11.70 -9.73 -16.17
C SER A 64 13.03 -9.17 -16.63
N GLY A 65 13.72 -8.39 -15.79
CA GLY A 65 14.96 -7.70 -16.15
C GLY A 65 14.72 -6.47 -17.02
N GLU A 66 13.46 -6.16 -17.33
CA GLU A 66 13.00 -4.87 -17.81
C GLU A 66 12.85 -3.96 -16.59
N GLU A 67 13.98 -3.66 -15.94
CA GLU A 67 13.98 -2.62 -14.92
C GLU A 67 13.58 -1.33 -15.65
N ASP A 68 12.43 -0.77 -15.28
CA ASP A 68 11.98 0.56 -15.66
C ASP A 68 12.97 1.57 -15.05
N ASP A 69 14.10 1.67 -15.74
CA ASP A 69 15.26 2.47 -15.37
C ASP A 69 14.96 3.89 -15.82
N LEU A 70 14.62 4.73 -14.84
CA LEU A 70 14.44 6.18 -15.01
C LEU A 70 15.66 6.86 -15.66
N SER A 71 16.80 6.17 -15.76
CA SER A 71 17.99 6.62 -16.50
C SER A 71 17.79 6.77 -18.00
N LYS A 72 16.64 6.37 -18.56
CA LYS A 72 16.25 6.64 -19.95
C LYS A 72 15.58 8.00 -20.18
N TYR A 73 15.39 8.79 -19.13
CA TYR A 73 14.82 10.14 -19.20
C TYR A 73 15.83 11.23 -18.84
#